data_AF-A0A9P5YM22-F1
#
_entry.id   AF-A0A9P5YM22-F1
#
_cell.length_a   1.000
_cell.length_b   1.000
_cell.length_c   1.000
_cell.angle_alpha   90.00
_cell.angle_beta   90.00
_cell.angle_gamma   90.00
#
_symmetry.space_group_name_H-M   'P 1'
#
loop_
_entity.id
_entity.type
_entity.pdbx_description
1 polymer ?
#
loop_
_entity_poly.entity_id
_entity_poly.type
_entity_poly.pdbx_seq_one_letter_code
_entity_poly.pdbx_strand_id
1 'polypeptide(L)'
;LVELARRATITSSSTGTSGGFFYSLWTQNNAGATMNIGTGQYSLTWDSSSLNVVAGLGWNPGSAQAISYSGTFSPNGNGYLSVYGWTTSPLIEYYIVESYGSYNPSSGLSQLGTVTSDGGTYNIYKSTRVNQPSIQGTATFDQFWSVRTSHRVGGTVTTSNHFNAWKQFGLTLGTHNYQILATEGYQSSGSSSISV
;
A
#
# COMPACT_ATOMS: atom_id res chain seq x y z
N LEU A 1 8.66 -5.03 34.16
CA LEU A 1 8.45 -3.64 33.71
C LEU A 1 7.66 -3.73 32.42
N VAL A 2 6.39 -3.35 32.43
CA VAL A 2 5.56 -3.30 31.22
C VAL A 2 6.08 -2.11 30.41
N GLU A 3 6.74 -2.39 29.29
CA GLU A 3 7.16 -1.36 28.34
C GLU A 3 5.89 -0.62 27.89
N LEU A 4 5.74 0.64 28.30
CA LEU A 4 4.67 1.51 27.82
C LEU A 4 4.80 1.61 26.30
N ALA A 5 3.94 0.90 25.57
CA ALA A 5 3.93 0.90 24.11
C ALA A 5 3.83 2.35 23.59
N ARG A 6 4.85 2.82 22.88
CA ARG A 6 4.93 4.19 22.36
C ARG A 6 3.88 4.38 21.26
N ARG A 7 2.72 4.92 21.64
CA ARG A 7 1.70 5.38 20.69
C ARG A 7 2.20 6.65 20.00
N ALA A 8 2.07 6.72 18.69
CA ALA A 8 2.36 7.94 17.91
C ALA A 8 1.11 8.36 17.13
N THR A 9 0.88 9.66 17.02
CA THR A 9 -0.17 10.24 16.17
C THR A 9 0.50 11.14 15.14
N ILE A 10 0.27 10.85 13.86
CA ILE A 10 0.88 11.52 12.72
C ILE A 10 -0.25 12.13 11.86
N THR A 11 -0.16 13.43 11.58
CA THR A 11 -1.19 14.18 10.83
C THR A 11 -0.66 14.85 9.56
N SER A 12 0.64 14.76 9.31
CA SER A 12 1.30 15.30 8.12
C SER A 12 2.28 14.28 7.54
N SER A 13 2.63 14.47 6.27
CA SER A 13 3.51 13.56 5.53
C SER A 13 4.83 13.36 6.28
N SER A 14 5.11 12.13 6.69
CA SER A 14 6.35 11.77 7.36
C SER A 14 6.58 10.25 7.28
N THR A 15 7.83 9.86 7.50
CA THR A 15 8.23 8.46 7.64
C THR A 15 9.07 8.31 8.89
N GLY A 16 9.19 7.08 9.39
CA GLY A 16 10.03 6.80 10.54
C GLY A 16 9.81 5.40 11.08
N THR A 17 10.18 5.18 12.34
CA THR A 17 9.91 3.92 13.05
C THR A 17 9.08 4.18 14.30
N SER A 18 8.07 3.35 14.52
CA SER A 18 7.24 3.38 15.72
C SER A 18 6.58 2.01 15.93
N GLY A 19 6.40 1.60 17.18
CA GLY A 19 5.75 0.33 17.49
C GLY A 19 6.45 -0.92 16.93
N GLY A 20 7.76 -0.84 16.68
CA GLY A 20 8.56 -1.94 16.13
C GLY A 20 8.61 -2.02 14.59
N PHE A 21 7.94 -1.13 13.87
CA PHE A 21 7.84 -1.17 12.40
C PHE A 21 8.25 0.16 11.76
N PHE A 22 8.64 0.10 10.49
CA PHE A 22 8.69 1.29 9.64
C PHE A 22 7.26 1.77 9.39
N TYR A 23 7.06 3.08 9.36
CA TYR A 23 5.80 3.68 8.92
C TYR A 23 6.05 4.70 7.81
N SER A 24 5.04 4.84 6.95
CA SER A 24 4.92 5.98 6.04
C SER A 24 3.50 6.52 6.13
N LEU A 25 3.38 7.84 6.23
CA LEU A 25 2.19 8.59 5.87
C LEU A 25 2.61 9.59 4.80
N TRP A 26 1.94 9.56 3.66
CA TRP A 26 1.99 10.60 2.65
C TRP A 26 0.58 11.13 2.42
N THR A 27 0.41 12.44 2.42
CA THR A 27 -0.87 13.11 2.15
C THR A 27 -0.63 14.34 1.30
N GLN A 28 -1.33 14.45 0.18
CA GLN A 28 -1.06 15.46 -0.85
C GLN A 28 -1.17 16.89 -0.32
N ASN A 29 -2.18 17.16 0.53
CA ASN A 29 -2.41 18.50 1.08
C ASN A 29 -1.91 18.69 2.52
N ASN A 30 -1.27 17.68 3.14
CA ASN A 30 -0.94 17.68 4.57
C ASN A 30 -2.13 18.09 5.48
N ALA A 31 -3.33 17.66 5.12
CA ALA A 31 -4.58 17.91 5.84
C ALA A 31 -5.50 16.70 5.71
N GLY A 32 -6.53 16.61 6.56
CA GLY A 32 -7.60 15.61 6.41
C GLY A 32 -7.16 14.15 6.59
N ALA A 33 -6.02 13.89 7.24
CA ALA A 33 -5.55 12.54 7.54
C ALA A 33 -4.98 12.49 8.96
N THR A 34 -5.29 11.43 9.71
CA THR A 34 -4.69 11.14 11.02
C THR A 34 -4.38 9.66 11.10
N MET A 35 -3.09 9.35 11.26
CA MET A 35 -2.58 8.00 11.47
C MET A 35 -2.17 7.84 12.93
N ASN A 36 -2.75 6.86 13.63
CA ASN A 36 -2.30 6.47 14.96
C ASN A 36 -1.54 5.14 14.88
N ILE A 37 -0.39 5.04 15.55
CA ILE A 37 0.49 3.87 15.50
C ILE A 37 0.59 3.28 16.90
N GLY A 38 0.26 2.00 17.04
CA GLY A 38 0.56 1.15 18.18
C GLY A 38 1.66 0.13 17.84
N THR A 39 1.80 -0.93 18.63
CA THR A 39 2.76 -2.01 18.36
C THR A 39 2.21 -2.94 17.27
N GLY A 40 2.87 -2.98 16.10
CA GLY A 40 2.42 -3.80 14.96
C GLY A 40 1.04 -3.43 14.41
N GLN A 41 0.51 -2.25 14.73
CA GLN A 41 -0.83 -1.83 14.32
C GLN A 41 -0.84 -0.34 14.00
N TYR A 42 -1.58 0.05 12.97
CA TYR A 42 -1.98 1.44 12.77
C TYR A 42 -3.49 1.56 12.57
N SER A 43 -4.03 2.74 12.87
CA SER A 43 -5.32 3.18 12.36
C SER A 43 -5.15 4.43 11.53
N LEU A 44 -5.95 4.56 10.48
CA LEU A 44 -6.02 5.75 9.64
C LEU A 44 -7.47 6.23 9.61
N THR A 45 -7.67 7.52 9.82
CA THR A 45 -8.91 8.22 9.46
C THR A 45 -8.55 9.28 8.42
N TRP A 46 -9.34 9.38 7.36
CA TRP A 46 -9.15 10.41 6.35
C TRP A 46 -10.48 11.01 5.86
N ASP A 47 -10.38 12.20 5.32
CA ASP A 47 -11.46 12.91 4.63
C ASP A 47 -10.97 13.55 3.32
N SER A 48 -11.90 14.18 2.61
CA SER A 48 -11.64 14.75 1.28
C SER A 48 -10.63 15.89 1.29
N SER A 49 -10.32 16.51 2.45
CA SER A 49 -9.30 17.55 2.54
C SER A 49 -7.89 17.01 2.29
N SER A 50 -7.67 15.69 2.44
CA SER A 50 -6.40 15.05 2.09
C SER A 50 -6.10 15.06 0.58
N LEU A 51 -7.14 15.11 -0.27
CA LEU A 51 -7.11 14.89 -1.72
C LEU A 51 -6.60 13.50 -2.12
N ASN A 52 -5.41 13.12 -1.67
CA ASN A 52 -4.88 11.78 -1.72
C ASN A 52 -4.07 11.48 -0.44
N VAL A 53 -4.21 10.29 0.11
CA VAL A 53 -3.45 9.81 1.27
C VAL A 53 -3.04 8.36 1.06
N VAL A 54 -1.79 8.02 1.39
CA VAL A 54 -1.29 6.65 1.50
C VAL A 54 -0.60 6.49 2.84
N ALA A 55 -1.05 5.57 3.68
CA ALA A 55 -0.48 5.36 5.00
C ALA A 55 -0.41 3.88 5.39
N GLY A 56 0.64 3.47 6.08
CA GLY A 56 0.78 2.09 6.52
C GLY A 56 2.04 1.77 7.31
N LEU A 57 2.11 0.53 7.79
CA LEU A 57 3.25 -0.04 8.51
C LEU A 57 3.92 -1.16 7.70
N GLY A 58 5.22 -1.35 7.93
CA GLY A 58 5.98 -2.45 7.37
C GLY A 58 7.48 -2.29 7.59
N TRP A 59 8.24 -2.33 6.49
CA TRP A 59 9.69 -2.48 6.50
C TRP A 59 10.36 -1.54 5.51
N ASN A 60 11.57 -1.12 5.85
CA ASN A 60 12.44 -0.39 4.95
C ASN A 60 13.91 -0.82 5.20
N PRO A 61 14.55 -1.54 4.27
CA PRO A 61 14.03 -1.95 2.96
C PRO A 61 12.94 -3.04 3.07
N GLY A 62 12.10 -3.11 2.05
CA GLY A 62 11.17 -4.21 1.82
C GLY A 62 11.88 -5.46 1.30
N SER A 63 11.15 -6.57 1.24
CA SER A 63 11.68 -7.85 0.76
C SER A 63 10.57 -8.70 0.12
N ALA A 64 10.91 -9.90 -0.33
CA ALA A 64 9.96 -10.90 -0.85
C ALA A 64 9.31 -11.75 0.26
N GLN A 65 9.12 -11.18 1.46
CA GLN A 65 8.55 -11.86 2.62
C GLN A 65 7.03 -12.04 2.53
N ALA A 66 6.52 -13.04 3.23
CA ALA A 66 5.08 -13.16 3.45
C ALA A 66 4.63 -12.16 4.53
N ILE A 67 3.58 -11.41 4.24
CA ILE A 67 3.00 -10.41 5.16
C ILE A 67 1.65 -10.92 5.60
N SER A 68 1.51 -11.23 6.89
CA SER A 68 0.21 -11.58 7.47
C SER A 68 -0.41 -10.36 8.10
N TYR A 69 -1.71 -10.18 7.94
CA TYR A 69 -2.40 -9.02 8.45
C TYR A 69 -3.85 -9.30 8.82
N SER A 70 -4.41 -8.44 9.65
CA SER A 70 -5.82 -8.46 10.02
C SER A 70 -6.31 -7.05 10.32
N GLY A 71 -7.63 -6.86 10.38
CA GLY A 71 -8.20 -5.57 10.75
C GLY A 71 -9.48 -5.22 10.03
N THR A 72 -9.73 -3.91 9.92
CA THR A 72 -10.88 -3.33 9.26
C THR A 72 -10.44 -2.32 8.20
N PHE A 73 -11.22 -2.24 7.13
CA PHE A 73 -11.06 -1.27 6.06
C PHE A 73 -12.46 -0.82 5.62
N SER A 74 -12.78 0.44 5.87
CA SER A 74 -14.12 1.01 5.68
C SER A 74 -14.02 2.33 4.91
N PRO A 75 -13.71 2.27 3.60
CA PRO A 75 -13.70 3.44 2.75
C PRO A 75 -15.14 3.92 2.47
N ASN A 76 -15.33 5.23 2.44
CA ASN A 76 -16.51 5.89 1.91
C ASN A 76 -16.12 6.63 0.62
N GLY A 77 -16.16 5.90 -0.50
CA GLY A 77 -15.69 6.34 -1.81
C GLY A 77 -14.46 5.56 -2.28
N ASN A 78 -13.56 6.22 -3.01
CA ASN A 78 -12.37 5.57 -3.54
C ASN A 78 -11.30 5.38 -2.45
N GLY A 79 -10.85 4.16 -2.26
CA GLY A 79 -9.72 3.83 -1.39
C GLY A 79 -9.27 2.40 -1.60
N TYR A 80 -8.04 2.09 -1.22
CA TYR A 80 -7.41 0.79 -1.44
C TYR A 80 -6.81 0.25 -0.13
N LEU A 81 -6.81 -1.07 0.00
CA LEU A 81 -6.04 -1.80 0.99
C LEU A 81 -5.09 -2.73 0.23
N SER A 82 -3.78 -2.54 0.41
CA SER A 82 -2.77 -3.23 -0.39
C SER A 82 -1.48 -3.46 0.38
N VAL A 83 -0.73 -4.50 -0.02
CA VAL A 83 0.73 -4.41 0.14
C VAL A 83 1.23 -3.43 -0.92
N TYR A 84 1.92 -2.40 -0.46
CA TYR A 84 2.37 -1.27 -1.26
C TYR A 84 3.86 -1.04 -1.03
N GLY A 85 4.61 -0.71 -2.09
CA GLY A 85 6.00 -0.35 -1.91
C GLY A 85 6.65 0.18 -3.16
N TRP A 86 7.94 0.46 -3.01
CA TRP A 86 8.75 1.02 -4.08
C TRP A 86 10.02 0.23 -4.32
N THR A 87 10.52 0.31 -5.55
CA THR A 87 11.90 -0.04 -5.87
C THR A 87 12.60 1.13 -6.55
N THR A 88 13.93 1.10 -6.54
CA THR A 88 14.79 2.03 -7.26
C THR A 88 15.69 1.27 -8.24
N SER A 89 16.09 1.92 -9.33
CA SER A 89 16.91 1.34 -10.40
C SER A 89 16.37 -0.01 -10.92
N PRO A 90 15.17 -0.05 -11.54
CA PRO A 90 14.30 1.09 -11.91
C PRO A 90 13.36 1.60 -10.80
N LEU A 91 12.92 2.85 -10.94
CA LEU A 91 11.88 3.44 -10.08
C LEU A 91 10.52 2.81 -10.43
N ILE A 92 9.99 2.02 -9.51
CA ILE A 92 8.69 1.34 -9.64
C ILE A 92 7.91 1.52 -8.36
N GLU A 93 6.64 1.85 -8.49
CA GLU A 93 5.64 1.77 -7.44
C GLU A 93 4.84 0.48 -7.64
N TYR A 94 4.59 -0.32 -6.60
CA TYR A 94 3.87 -1.57 -6.77
C TYR A 94 2.76 -1.76 -5.74
N TYR A 95 1.73 -2.48 -6.18
CA TYR A 95 0.52 -2.75 -5.43
C TYR A 95 0.13 -4.23 -5.55
N ILE A 96 -0.12 -4.85 -4.40
CA ILE A 96 -0.90 -6.09 -4.30
C ILE A 96 -2.18 -5.73 -3.56
N VAL A 97 -3.24 -5.42 -4.31
CA VAL A 97 -4.51 -4.89 -3.81
C VAL A 97 -5.39 -6.04 -3.32
N GLU A 98 -5.68 -6.03 -2.02
CA GLU A 98 -6.53 -7.03 -1.34
C GLU A 98 -8.00 -6.63 -1.34
N SER A 99 -8.29 -5.33 -1.20
CA SER A 99 -9.63 -4.76 -1.23
C SER A 99 -9.60 -3.32 -1.76
N TYR A 100 -10.70 -2.86 -2.31
CA TYR A 100 -10.88 -1.46 -2.71
C TYR A 100 -12.32 -0.99 -2.45
N GLY A 101 -12.52 0.33 -2.45
CA GLY A 101 -13.82 0.97 -2.25
C GLY A 101 -14.64 1.06 -3.55
N SER A 102 -15.15 2.25 -3.85
CA SER A 102 -16.07 2.47 -4.98
C SER A 102 -15.43 2.41 -6.37
N TYR A 103 -14.11 2.34 -6.47
CA TYR A 103 -13.38 2.37 -7.74
C TYR A 103 -12.36 1.24 -7.80
N ASN A 104 -12.40 0.47 -8.88
CA ASN A 104 -11.41 -0.56 -9.16
C ASN A 104 -10.15 0.11 -9.74
N PRO A 105 -8.97 0.00 -9.09
CA PRO A 105 -7.74 0.63 -9.57
C PRO A 105 -7.27 0.15 -10.95
N SER A 106 -7.75 -1.00 -11.43
CA SER A 106 -7.41 -1.51 -12.77
C SER A 106 -8.31 -0.99 -13.90
N SER A 107 -9.26 -0.11 -13.60
CA SER A 107 -10.20 0.40 -14.61
C SER A 107 -9.46 1.12 -15.74
N GLY A 108 -9.68 0.68 -16.99
CA GLY A 108 -9.01 1.24 -18.17
C GLY A 108 -7.60 0.71 -18.44
N LEU A 109 -7.08 -0.21 -17.60
CA LEU A 109 -5.80 -0.88 -17.85
C LEU A 109 -6.00 -2.18 -18.65
N SER A 110 -5.05 -2.48 -19.53
CA SER A 110 -4.99 -3.77 -20.22
C SER A 110 -4.43 -4.84 -19.31
N GLN A 111 -5.17 -5.93 -19.12
CA GLN A 111 -4.72 -7.07 -18.33
C GLN A 111 -3.56 -7.80 -19.02
N LEU A 112 -2.50 -8.07 -18.27
CA LEU A 112 -1.32 -8.81 -18.74
C LEU A 112 -1.44 -10.31 -18.44
N GLY A 113 -2.09 -10.67 -17.35
CA GLY A 113 -2.27 -12.05 -16.94
C GLY A 113 -2.91 -12.19 -15.57
N THR A 114 -2.71 -13.34 -14.94
CA THR A 114 -3.17 -13.60 -13.57
C THR A 114 -2.11 -14.34 -12.76
N VAL A 115 -2.22 -14.27 -11.44
CA VAL A 115 -1.50 -15.12 -10.49
C VAL A 115 -2.47 -15.65 -9.44
N THR A 116 -2.31 -16.91 -9.05
CA THR A 116 -3.00 -17.49 -7.90
C THR A 116 -2.03 -17.50 -6.71
N SER A 117 -2.42 -16.90 -5.60
CA SER A 117 -1.65 -16.86 -4.35
C SER A 117 -2.59 -16.81 -3.16
N ASP A 118 -2.22 -17.46 -2.06
CA ASP A 118 -2.91 -17.32 -0.76
C ASP A 118 -4.44 -17.55 -0.83
N GLY A 119 -4.86 -18.49 -1.69
CA GLY A 119 -6.27 -18.85 -1.91
C GLY A 119 -7.08 -17.83 -2.72
N GLY A 120 -6.44 -16.87 -3.39
CA GLY A 120 -7.08 -15.90 -4.27
C GLY A 120 -6.44 -15.83 -5.65
N THR A 121 -7.21 -15.32 -6.61
CA THR A 121 -6.70 -14.96 -7.94
C THR A 121 -6.53 -13.45 -8.02
N TYR A 122 -5.43 -13.01 -8.63
CA TYR A 122 -5.11 -11.61 -8.84
C TYR A 122 -4.89 -11.37 -10.33
N ASN A 123 -5.52 -10.34 -10.86
CA ASN A 123 -5.25 -9.86 -12.21
C ASN A 123 -3.99 -8.97 -12.20
N ILE A 124 -3.11 -9.15 -13.18
CA ILE A 124 -1.84 -8.42 -13.28
C ILE A 124 -1.95 -7.31 -14.32
N TYR A 125 -1.49 -6.12 -13.95
CA TYR A 125 -1.48 -4.93 -14.81
C TYR A 125 -0.19 -4.14 -14.68
N LYS A 126 0.06 -3.29 -15.69
CA LYS A 126 1.09 -2.27 -15.69
C LYS A 126 0.46 -0.94 -16.10
N SER A 127 0.85 0.15 -15.44
CA SER A 127 0.61 1.52 -15.89
C SER A 127 1.90 2.33 -15.80
N THR A 128 1.91 3.51 -16.43
CA THR A 128 3.03 4.45 -16.32
C THR A 128 2.49 5.79 -15.81
N ARG A 129 3.14 6.33 -14.79
CA ARG A 129 2.87 7.65 -14.22
C ARG A 129 3.86 8.63 -14.82
N VAL A 130 3.38 9.68 -15.47
CA VAL A 130 4.22 10.69 -16.14
C VAL A 130 4.26 11.96 -15.31
N ASN A 131 5.46 12.40 -14.93
CA ASN A 131 5.71 13.59 -14.11
C ASN A 131 4.85 13.65 -12.84
N GLN A 132 4.83 12.55 -12.09
CA GLN A 132 4.05 12.41 -10.86
C GLN A 132 4.95 12.39 -9.62
N PRO A 133 4.40 12.72 -8.43
CA PRO A 133 5.12 12.55 -7.17
C PRO A 133 5.62 11.11 -6.96
N SER A 134 6.80 10.96 -6.38
CA SER A 134 7.42 9.67 -6.06
C SER A 134 8.35 9.80 -4.85
N ILE A 135 8.94 8.68 -4.41
CA ILE A 135 10.00 8.66 -3.40
C ILE A 135 11.31 9.37 -3.83
N GLN A 136 11.42 9.78 -5.10
CA GLN A 136 12.56 10.53 -5.64
C GLN A 136 12.15 11.92 -6.14
N GLY A 137 11.02 12.47 -5.65
CA GLY A 137 10.44 13.71 -6.13
C GLY A 137 9.58 13.50 -7.38
N THR A 138 9.39 14.53 -8.20
CA THR A 138 8.62 14.41 -9.45
C THR A 138 9.38 13.58 -10.47
N ALA A 139 8.78 12.46 -10.92
CA ALA A 139 9.41 11.53 -11.85
C ALA A 139 8.40 10.90 -12.81
N THR A 140 8.92 10.22 -13.83
CA THR A 140 8.15 9.28 -14.65
C THR A 140 8.56 7.86 -14.27
N PHE A 141 7.58 7.03 -13.90
CA PHE A 141 7.82 5.69 -13.36
C PHE A 141 6.69 4.73 -13.71
N ASP A 142 7.00 3.44 -13.69
CA ASP A 142 6.00 2.39 -13.89
C ASP A 142 5.33 2.02 -12.57
N GLN A 143 4.06 1.62 -12.66
CA GLN A 143 3.33 1.00 -11.57
C GLN A 143 2.98 -0.44 -11.93
N PHE A 144 3.25 -1.36 -11.00
CA PHE A 144 2.88 -2.78 -11.13
C PHE A 144 1.73 -3.12 -10.20
N TRP A 145 0.77 -3.87 -10.72
CA TRP A 145 -0.46 -4.17 -9.98
C TRP A 145 -0.73 -5.67 -10.00
N SER A 146 -1.05 -6.21 -8.82
CA SER A 146 -1.86 -7.41 -8.66
C SER A 146 -3.15 -6.99 -7.97
N VAL A 147 -4.29 -7.14 -8.65
CA VAL A 147 -5.61 -6.76 -8.08
C VAL A 147 -6.43 -8.02 -7.85
N ARG A 148 -6.79 -8.29 -6.59
CA ARG A 148 -7.56 -9.48 -6.21
C ARG A 148 -8.94 -9.47 -6.88
N THR A 149 -9.35 -10.59 -7.45
CA THR A 149 -10.64 -10.72 -8.15
C THR A 149 -11.84 -10.74 -7.22
N SER A 150 -11.63 -10.98 -5.93
CA SER A 150 -12.65 -10.89 -4.88
C SER A 150 -12.03 -10.23 -3.67
N HIS A 151 -12.70 -9.23 -3.11
CA HIS A 151 -12.17 -8.45 -1.98
C HIS A 151 -11.92 -9.32 -0.74
N ARG A 152 -10.86 -8.98 -0.01
CA ARG A 152 -10.52 -9.60 1.28
C ARG A 152 -9.91 -8.55 2.20
N VAL A 153 -10.28 -8.60 3.48
CA VAL A 153 -9.64 -7.82 4.55
C VAL A 153 -9.13 -8.81 5.60
N GLY A 154 -7.82 -9.04 5.59
CA GLY A 154 -7.13 -9.96 6.48
C GLY A 154 -6.70 -11.26 5.79
N GLY A 155 -5.54 -11.78 6.17
CA GLY A 155 -4.93 -12.97 5.59
C GLY A 155 -3.43 -12.79 5.41
N THR A 156 -2.82 -13.68 4.62
CA THR A 156 -1.41 -13.60 4.24
C THR A 156 -1.29 -13.18 2.78
N VAL A 157 -0.31 -12.32 2.49
CA VAL A 157 0.13 -11.96 1.15
C VAL A 157 1.56 -12.46 0.99
N THR A 158 1.74 -13.54 0.23
CA THR A 158 3.06 -14.10 -0.08
C THR A 158 3.67 -13.30 -1.24
N THR A 159 4.33 -12.18 -0.92
CA THR A 159 4.80 -11.20 -1.93
C THR A 159 5.71 -11.80 -2.99
N SER A 160 6.51 -12.81 -2.64
CA SER A 160 7.35 -13.55 -3.58
C SER A 160 6.56 -14.17 -4.75
N ASN A 161 5.35 -14.66 -4.53
CA ASN A 161 4.50 -15.20 -5.60
C ASN A 161 4.14 -14.12 -6.62
N HIS A 162 3.79 -12.93 -6.15
CA HIS A 162 3.45 -11.78 -7.00
C HIS A 162 4.67 -11.27 -7.77
N PHE A 163 5.80 -11.10 -7.09
CA PHE A 163 7.03 -10.61 -7.71
C PHE A 163 7.54 -11.57 -8.78
N ASN A 164 7.45 -12.88 -8.53
CA ASN A 164 7.79 -13.90 -9.52
C ASN A 164 6.83 -13.89 -10.71
N ALA A 165 5.52 -13.74 -10.49
CA ALA A 165 4.54 -13.66 -11.56
C ALA A 165 4.73 -12.41 -12.42
N TRP A 166 4.95 -11.24 -11.81
CA TRP A 166 5.27 -10.00 -12.53
C TRP A 166 6.46 -10.17 -13.45
N LYS A 167 7.54 -10.81 -12.98
CA LYS A 167 8.73 -11.10 -13.78
C LYS A 167 8.42 -11.96 -15.01
N GLN A 168 7.48 -12.92 -14.92
CA GLN A 168 7.05 -13.74 -16.06
C GLN A 168 6.37 -12.92 -17.16
N PHE A 169 5.75 -11.78 -16.80
CA PHE A 169 5.15 -10.82 -17.74
C PHE A 169 6.09 -9.67 -18.09
N GLY A 170 7.40 -9.81 -17.86
CA GLY A 170 8.41 -8.80 -18.19
C GLY A 170 8.46 -7.62 -17.20
N LEU A 171 7.73 -7.69 -16.09
CA LEU A 171 7.70 -6.65 -15.06
C LEU A 171 8.73 -6.96 -13.97
N THR A 172 9.96 -6.48 -14.15
CA THR A 172 11.07 -6.77 -13.22
C THR A 172 11.24 -5.63 -12.21
N LEU A 173 11.16 -5.97 -10.93
CA LEU A 173 11.42 -5.04 -9.82
C LEU A 173 12.91 -4.65 -9.73
N GLY A 174 13.17 -3.43 -9.25
CA GLY A 174 14.52 -2.95 -8.92
C GLY A 174 14.96 -3.31 -7.50
N THR A 175 15.89 -2.53 -6.96
CA THR A 175 16.31 -2.61 -5.55
C THR A 175 15.20 -2.12 -4.64
N HIS A 176 14.79 -2.92 -3.64
CA HIS A 176 13.72 -2.54 -2.73
C HIS A 176 14.04 -1.26 -1.93
N ASN A 177 13.08 -0.33 -1.93
CA ASN A 177 12.93 0.71 -0.92
C ASN A 177 11.90 0.23 0.11
N TYR A 178 11.06 1.09 0.70
CA TYR A 178 10.08 0.62 1.69
C TYR A 178 8.99 -0.28 1.09
N GLN A 179 8.41 -1.11 1.96
CA GLN A 179 7.24 -1.96 1.72
C GLN A 179 6.35 -1.91 2.97
N ILE A 180 5.09 -1.55 2.77
CA ILE A 180 4.12 -1.41 3.85
C ILE A 180 2.80 -2.09 3.47
N LEU A 181 2.04 -2.52 4.47
CA LEU A 181 0.62 -2.76 4.29
C LEU A 181 -0.10 -1.43 4.44
N ALA A 182 -0.60 -0.91 3.32
CA ALA A 182 -1.11 0.44 3.19
C ALA A 182 -2.63 0.50 3.09
N THR A 183 -3.17 1.59 3.62
CA THR A 183 -4.47 2.14 3.27
C THR A 183 -4.24 3.37 2.40
N GLU A 184 -4.91 3.43 1.24
CA GLU A 184 -4.94 4.58 0.36
C GLU A 184 -6.36 5.14 0.26
N GLY A 185 -6.50 6.46 0.17
CA GLY A 185 -7.77 7.16 -0.03
C GLY A 185 -7.59 8.29 -1.03
N TYR A 186 -8.46 8.37 -2.04
CA TYR A 186 -8.40 9.39 -3.08
C TYR A 186 -9.75 10.09 -3.23
N GLN A 187 -9.79 11.41 -3.04
CA GLN A 187 -11.00 12.23 -3.12
C GLN A 187 -12.19 11.62 -2.36
N SER A 188 -11.92 11.06 -1.18
CA SER A 188 -12.86 10.25 -0.41
C SER A 188 -12.71 10.50 1.07
N SER A 189 -13.51 9.81 1.87
CA SER A 189 -13.35 9.71 3.32
C SER A 189 -13.32 8.26 3.75
N GLY A 190 -12.92 7.98 4.99
CA GLY A 190 -13.02 6.63 5.52
C GLY A 190 -12.14 6.39 6.73
N SER A 191 -12.10 5.13 7.13
CA SER A 191 -11.21 4.68 8.18
C SER A 191 -10.70 3.27 7.95
N SER A 192 -9.55 2.97 8.54
CA SER A 192 -9.00 1.61 8.64
C SER A 192 -8.32 1.41 10.00
N SER A 193 -8.25 0.16 10.43
CA SER A 193 -7.42 -0.26 11.55
C SER A 193 -6.80 -1.60 11.19
N ILE A 194 -5.48 -1.63 11.04
CA ILE A 194 -4.75 -2.71 10.39
C ILE A 194 -3.59 -3.13 11.29
N SER A 195 -3.46 -4.43 11.50
CA SER A 195 -2.34 -5.05 12.23
C SER A 195 -1.49 -5.89 11.28
N VAL A 196 -0.16 -5.80 11.41
CA VAL A 196 0.89 -6.44 10.59
C VAL A 196 1.76 -7.32 11.47
#